data_AF-A0A1Q7WCT2-F1
#
_entry.id   AF-A0A1Q7WCT2-F1
#
_cell.length_a   1.000
_cell.length_b   1.000
_cell.length_c   1.000
_cell.angle_alpha   90.00
_cell.angle_beta   90.00
_cell.angle_gamma   90.00
#
_symmetry.space_group_name_H-M   'P 1'
#
loop_
_entity.id
_entity.type
_entity.pdbx_description
1 polymer ?
#
loop_
_entity_poly.entity_id
_entity_poly.type
_entity_poly.pdbx_seq_one_letter_code
_entity_poly.pdbx_strand_id
1 'polypeptide(L)'
;MIRFLADACLAYYIVSGCLRREPSMDFKAAASAKLQGKSDLEVLTLAAQEGRILVTQDVRTMPRHFADFLNKPNHSPGVILIPQNTP
;
A
#
# COMPACT_ATOMS: atom_id res chain seq x y z
N MET A 1 13.87 3.51 -9.21
CA MET A 1 13.51 2.21 -8.60
C MET A 1 12.12 2.35 -8.00
N ILE A 2 11.22 1.39 -8.25
CA ILE A 2 9.85 1.43 -7.74
C ILE A 2 9.84 0.95 -6.29
N ARG A 3 9.11 1.65 -5.42
CA ARG A 3 9.00 1.32 -3.99
C ARG A 3 7.56 1.00 -3.62
N PHE A 4 7.36 -0.02 -2.80
CA PHE A 4 6.04 -0.49 -2.37
C PHE A 4 5.88 -0.35 -0.86
N LEU A 5 4.64 -0.09 -0.43
CA LEU A 5 4.21 -0.15 0.96
C LEU A 5 3.06 -1.16 1.05
N ALA A 6 3.21 -2.19 1.88
CA ALA A 6 2.13 -3.11 2.19
C ALA A 6 1.15 -2.41 3.13
N ASP A 7 -0.12 -2.40 2.76
CA ASP A 7 -1.20 -2.06 3.68
C ASP A 7 -1.34 -3.13 4.79
N ALA A 8 -1.91 -2.78 5.93
CA ALA A 8 -2.13 -3.68 7.05
C ALA A 8 -3.09 -4.84 6.71
N CYS A 9 -4.00 -4.64 5.77
CA CYS A 9 -4.92 -5.68 5.29
C CYS A 9 -4.31 -6.61 4.23
N LEU A 10 -3.09 -6.31 3.73
CA LEU A 10 -2.45 -7.11 2.69
C LEU A 10 -1.97 -8.45 3.26
N ALA A 11 -2.36 -9.54 2.63
CA ALA A 11 -1.93 -10.87 3.02
C ALA A 11 -0.40 -11.01 2.96
N TYR A 12 0.19 -11.43 4.08
CA TYR A 12 1.64 -11.52 4.24
C TYR A 12 2.33 -12.40 3.18
N TYR A 13 1.66 -13.43 2.67
CA TYR A 13 2.22 -14.31 1.64
C TYR A 13 2.48 -13.60 0.30
N ILE A 14 1.81 -12.47 0.03
CA ILE A 14 2.07 -11.66 -1.16
C ILE A 14 3.44 -10.98 -1.02
N VAL A 15 3.68 -10.31 0.12
CA VAL A 15 4.95 -9.63 0.40
C VAL A 15 6.10 -10.64 0.42
N SER A 16 5.96 -11.74 1.16
CA SER A 16 7.01 -12.75 1.24
C SER A 16 7.22 -13.50 -0.10
N GLY A 17 6.16 -13.69 -0.89
CA GLY A 17 6.24 -14.23 -2.24
C GLY A 17 7.01 -13.34 -3.21
N CYS A 18 6.74 -12.03 -3.19
CA CYS A 18 7.47 -11.03 -3.97
C CYS A 18 8.96 -11.03 -3.61
N LEU A 19 9.29 -10.89 -2.32
CA LEU A 19 10.68 -10.84 -1.86
C LEU A 19 11.44 -12.16 -2.07
N ARG A 20 10.74 -13.31 -2.07
CA ARG A 20 11.36 -14.60 -2.42
C ARG A 20 11.72 -14.68 -3.91
N ARG A 21 10.90 -14.11 -4.79
CA ARG A 21 11.13 -14.16 -6.26
C ARG A 21 12.07 -13.06 -6.74
N GLU A 22 12.00 -11.88 -6.12
CA GLU A 22 12.83 -10.72 -6.43
C GLU A 22 13.31 -10.07 -5.12
N PRO A 23 14.44 -10.55 -4.55
CA PRO A 23 14.97 -10.05 -3.29
C PRO A 23 15.41 -8.58 -3.32
N SER A 24 15.65 -8.00 -4.50
CA SER A 24 16.06 -6.59 -4.63
C SER A 24 14.87 -5.61 -4.61
N MET A 25 13.64 -6.12 -4.59
CA MET A 25 12.43 -5.29 -4.55
C MET A 25 12.34 -4.50 -3.24
N ASP A 26 12.17 -3.18 -3.32
CA ASP A 26 11.92 -2.31 -2.16
C ASP A 26 10.44 -2.42 -1.73
N PHE A 27 10.14 -3.46 -0.94
CA PHE A 27 8.82 -3.71 -0.40
C PHE A 27 8.82 -3.54 1.12
N LYS A 28 8.24 -2.44 1.62
CA LYS A 28 8.10 -2.19 3.05
C LYS A 28 6.84 -2.87 3.59
N ALA A 29 6.99 -3.78 4.54
CA ALA A 29 5.87 -4.45 5.20
C ALA A 29 5.12 -3.50 6.16
N ALA A 30 3.81 -3.73 6.35
CA ALA A 30 2.95 -2.93 7.23
C ALA A 30 3.48 -2.85 8.68
N ALA A 31 4.02 -3.97 9.19
CA ALA A 31 4.61 -4.05 10.53
C ALA A 31 5.83 -3.12 10.66
N SER A 32 6.74 -3.14 9.69
CA SER A 32 7.92 -2.26 9.65
C SER A 32 7.54 -0.78 9.47
N ALA A 33 6.39 -0.51 8.84
CA ALA A 33 5.82 0.83 8.69
C ALA A 33 4.94 1.27 9.86
N LYS A 34 4.73 0.41 10.88
CA LYS A 34 3.88 0.69 12.05
C LYS A 34 2.48 1.19 11.65
N LEU A 35 1.85 0.53 10.67
CA LEU A 35 0.53 0.92 10.17
C LEU A 35 -0.64 0.55 11.09
N GLN A 36 -0.40 -0.26 12.11
CA GLN A 36 -1.46 -0.68 13.03
C GLN A 36 -2.12 0.52 13.71
N GLY A 37 -3.44 0.62 13.60
CA GLY A 37 -4.23 1.70 14.17
C GLY A 37 -4.21 3.02 13.39
N LYS A 38 -3.51 3.08 12.25
CA LYS A 38 -3.57 4.23 11.35
C LYS A 38 -4.85 4.22 10.52
N SER A 39 -5.40 5.41 10.31
CA SER A 39 -6.47 5.63 9.33
C SER A 39 -5.96 5.51 7.89
N ASP A 40 -6.85 5.28 6.93
CA ASP A 40 -6.50 5.23 5.50
C ASP A 40 -5.80 6.50 5.03
N LEU A 41 -6.21 7.67 5.55
CA LEU A 41 -5.57 8.94 5.25
C LEU A 41 -4.12 8.98 5.75
N GLU A 42 -3.84 8.49 6.95
CA GLU A 42 -2.48 8.43 7.48
C GLU A 42 -1.61 7.43 6.71
N VAL A 43 -2.18 6.29 6.29
CA VAL A 43 -1.50 5.30 5.45
C VAL A 43 -1.13 5.90 4.10
N LEU A 44 -2.08 6.56 3.43
CA LEU A 44 -1.85 7.24 2.14
C LEU A 44 -0.85 8.40 2.26
N THR A 45 -0.91 9.15 3.36
CA THR A 45 0.04 10.22 3.66
C THR A 45 1.46 9.67 3.81
N LEU A 46 1.63 8.56 4.54
CA LEU A 46 2.92 7.91 4.69
C LEU A 46 3.45 7.38 3.34
N ALA A 47 2.58 6.73 2.55
CA ALA A 47 2.94 6.22 1.23
C ALA A 47 3.44 7.36 0.31
N ALA A 48 2.70 8.47 0.27
CA ALA A 48 3.06 9.67 -0.48
C ALA A 48 4.38 10.29 -0.02
N GLN A 49 4.55 10.48 1.30
CA GLN A 49 5.77 11.07 1.89
C GLN A 49 7.02 10.23 1.60
N GLU A 50 6.90 8.90 1.59
CA GLU A 50 8.03 8.00 1.29
C GLU A 50 8.22 7.73 -0.21
N GLY A 51 7.34 8.26 -1.07
CA GLY A 51 7.34 7.97 -2.50
C GLY A 51 7.11 6.49 -2.79
N ARG A 52 6.20 5.85 -2.05
CA ARG A 52 5.83 4.43 -2.19
C ARG A 52 4.45 4.27 -2.80
N ILE A 53 4.30 3.25 -3.66
CA ILE A 53 3.00 2.77 -4.13
C ILE A 53 2.38 1.94 -3.00
N LEU A 54 1.17 2.29 -2.54
CA LEU A 54 0.44 1.50 -1.55
C LEU A 54 -0.13 0.25 -2.23
N VAL A 55 0.06 -0.92 -1.62
CA VAL A 55 -0.51 -2.19 -2.08
C VAL A 55 -1.50 -2.68 -1.04
N THR A 56 -2.77 -2.80 -1.41
CA THR A 56 -3.87 -3.11 -0.48
C THR A 56 -4.81 -4.18 -1.03
N GLN A 57 -5.50 -4.89 -0.12
CA GLN A 57 -6.64 -5.75 -0.45
C GLN A 57 -7.98 -5.13 -0.09
N ASP A 58 -8.01 -3.89 0.43
CA ASP A 58 -9.24 -3.14 0.58
C ASP A 58 -9.67 -2.53 -0.76
N VAL A 59 -10.19 -3.39 -1.62
CA VAL A 59 -10.73 -3.00 -2.93
C VAL A 59 -12.04 -2.22 -2.81
N ARG A 60 -12.70 -2.24 -1.65
CA ARG A 60 -14.03 -1.67 -1.46
C ARG A 60 -13.98 -0.21 -1.08
N THR A 61 -13.10 0.17 -0.15
CA THR A 61 -13.07 1.53 0.40
C THR A 61 -11.88 2.35 -0.08
N MET A 62 -10.73 1.71 -0.34
CA MET A 62 -9.50 2.42 -0.73
C MET A 62 -9.64 3.28 -2.00
N PRO A 63 -10.38 2.89 -3.06
CA PRO A 63 -10.55 3.75 -4.23
C PRO A 63 -11.14 5.12 -3.88
N ARG A 64 -12.12 5.15 -2.97
CA ARG A 64 -12.74 6.39 -2.48
C ARG A 64 -11.76 7.19 -1.64
N HIS A 65 -11.10 6.56 -0.67
CA HIS A 65 -10.09 7.22 0.17
C HIS A 65 -8.95 7.81 -0.67
N PHE A 66 -8.52 7.11 -1.71
CA PHE A 66 -7.49 7.59 -2.61
C PHE A 66 -7.97 8.76 -3.49
N ALA A 67 -9.19 8.73 -4.00
CA ALA A 67 -9.77 9.87 -4.70
C ALA A 67 -9.86 11.11 -3.79
N ASP A 68 -10.36 10.95 -2.57
CA ASP A 68 -10.42 12.02 -1.57
C ASP A 68 -9.01 12.54 -1.19
N PHE A 69 -8.02 11.66 -1.20
CA PHE A 69 -6.62 12.01 -0.96
C PHE A 69 -6.01 12.84 -2.10
N LEU A 70 -6.35 12.52 -3.36
CA LEU A 70 -5.88 13.24 -4.55
C LEU A 70 -6.59 14.57 -4.78
N ASN A 71 -7.78 14.77 -4.20
CA ASN A 71 -8.47 16.07 -4.23
C ASN A 71 -7.78 17.14 -3.36
N LYS A 72 -6.79 16.75 -2.56
CA LYS A 72 -5.90 17.64 -1.80
C LYS A 72 -4.59 17.83 -2.59
N PRO A 73 -3.78 18.86 -2.30
CA PRO A 73 -2.49 19.09 -2.98
C PRO A 73 -1.41 18.09 -2.54
N ASN A 74 -1.71 16.80 -2.67
CA ASN A 74 -0.85 15.68 -2.33
C ASN A 74 -0.32 15.03 -3.61
N HIS A 75 0.97 14.68 -3.63
CA HIS A 75 1.56 13.87 -4.68
C HIS A 75 1.68 12.42 -4.20
N SER A 76 1.07 11.48 -4.92
CA SER A 76 1.18 10.04 -4.63
C SER A 76 1.67 9.28 -5.86
N PRO A 77 2.59 8.30 -5.70
CA PRO A 77 2.95 7.38 -6.76
C PRO A 77 1.82 6.46 -7.22
N GLY A 78 0.78 6.27 -6.40
CA GLY A 78 -0.40 5.46 -6.74
C GLY A 78 -0.75 4.40 -5.70
N VAL A 79 -1.80 3.63 -6.01
CA VAL A 79 -2.30 2.50 -5.23
C VAL A 79 -2.51 1.30 -6.16
N ILE A 80 -2.06 0.12 -5.74
CA ILE A 80 -2.36 -1.16 -6.38
C ILE A 80 -3.39 -1.90 -5.53
N LEU A 81 -4.48 -2.30 -6.18
CA LEU A 81 -5.59 -3.04 -5.57
C LEU A 81 -5.46 -4.53 -5.92
N ILE A 82 -5.44 -5.38 -4.90
CA ILE A 82 -5.39 -6.84 -5.07
C ILE A 82 -6.67 -7.45 -4.47
N PRO A 83 -7.57 -8.03 -5.29
CA PRO A 83 -8.74 -8.75 -4.76
C PRO A 83 -8.31 -9.87 -3.81
N GLN A 84 -9.07 -10.10 -2.73
CA GLN A 84 -8.81 -11.21 -1.80
C GLN A 84 -9.02 -12.57 -2.45
N ASN A 85 -10.02 -12.65 -3.35
CA ASN A 85 -10.34 -13.84 -4.11
C ASN A 85 -10.26 -13.49 -5.59
N THR A 86 -9.54 -14.31 -6.35
CA THR A 86 -9.72 -14.40 -7.80
C THR A 86 -10.77 -15.48 -8.10
N PRO A 87 -11.54 -15.38 -9.19
CA PRO A 87 -12.50 -16.41 -9.60
C PRO A 87 -11.89 -17.81 -9.69
#